data_AF-A0A1G4TAK3-F1
#
_entry.id   AF-A0A1G4TAK3-F1
#
_cell.length_a   1.000
_cell.length_b   1.000
_cell.length_c   1.000
_cell.angle_alpha   90.00
_cell.angle_beta   90.00
_cell.angle_gamma   90.00
#
_symmetry.space_group_name_H-M   'P 1'
#
loop_
_entity.id
_entity.type
_entity.pdbx_description
1 polymer ?
#
loop_
_entity_poly.entity_id
_entity_poly.type
_entity_poly.pdbx_seq_one_letter_code
_entity_poly.pdbx_strand_id
1 'polypeptide(L)'
;MKTRAYLFLSITIAVIVSLSGRAEAQDLPGKRDSINSVILNEKRVIQVILPDGYKAGSATKYDVLYIIDDWNIKLGRDIQHFIFDEHTMPPMIIVGLLNVDRDRDFLPTHNNGNKTSGGADKFLKFFKEELIPYIDKTYPSDGDNTLFGHSFGGVFVTYALLNEPQLFSNYIAGDPSYWWDNGVMLKQVKEKLPSLAGKGKALYIGGREGQGMKEMNINAMDSLLKKDAPTGFEWVVKAYPKESHGTVRLKNMYDGLRFAYNDYGGKPLEFHPSRGIVLKDKPIKIWYFDDTTKVHYTFDGSQPSVASPAVRPEIELSGAASVTLRKIADRAKFDKSTSGDFRVGTYLPATRLRKNYKPGGLHYAYYEGQWDKLPDFKTLKPVKEGVADSTFSINKLPRQNNFGIVMDGQFEVKQDGYYIFGLGSDDGCKVYLNDKPILDLDGLHDGDIERSYIVPLKKGFYPLRIEYFQKEGGRKLDFVYVTPDNIAKKKISPIPYALQYGPR
;
A
#
# COMPACT_ATOMS: atom_id res chain seq x y z
N MET A 1 -25.50 82.47 -6.54
CA MET A 1 -26.36 81.75 -5.57
C MET A 1 -27.55 81.13 -6.27
N LYS A 2 -27.41 79.89 -6.72
CA LYS A 2 -28.39 78.87 -7.20
C LYS A 2 -27.56 77.57 -7.18
N THR A 3 -27.95 76.42 -6.62
CA THR A 3 -29.07 75.51 -6.95
C THR A 3 -29.07 74.40 -5.86
N ARG A 4 -30.18 74.12 -5.17
CA ARG A 4 -31.10 72.95 -5.32
C ARG A 4 -30.50 71.52 -5.22
N ALA A 5 -31.10 70.76 -4.30
CA ALA A 5 -31.58 69.37 -4.41
C ALA A 5 -30.62 68.19 -4.10
N TYR A 6 -31.23 67.18 -3.46
CA TYR A 6 -30.76 65.83 -3.10
C TYR A 6 -30.03 65.65 -1.76
N LEU A 7 -30.81 65.62 -0.68
CA LEU A 7 -30.43 65.02 0.60
C LEU A 7 -31.49 63.99 1.02
N PHE A 8 -31.60 62.87 0.29
CA PHE A 8 -32.38 61.67 0.69
C PHE A 8 -31.94 60.48 -0.17
N LEU A 9 -30.68 60.03 -0.02
CA LEU A 9 -30.23 58.76 -0.60
C LEU A 9 -29.00 58.24 0.15
N SER A 10 -29.15 57.78 1.39
CA SER A 10 -28.06 57.05 2.06
C SER A 10 -28.43 56.25 3.31
N ILE A 11 -29.71 56.17 3.71
CA ILE A 11 -30.10 55.38 4.90
C ILE A 11 -31.37 54.56 4.62
N THR A 12 -31.39 53.78 3.53
CA THR A 12 -32.38 52.68 3.35
C THR A 12 -31.92 51.61 2.35
N ILE A 13 -30.63 51.28 2.29
CA ILE A 13 -30.14 50.05 1.61
C ILE A 13 -28.96 49.51 2.42
N ALA A 14 -29.22 49.06 3.64
CA ALA A 14 -28.20 48.39 4.47
C ALA A 14 -28.76 47.31 5.41
N VAL A 15 -29.99 46.82 5.16
CA VAL A 15 -30.64 45.81 6.02
C VAL A 15 -31.19 44.60 5.23
N ILE A 16 -30.92 44.50 3.93
CA ILE A 16 -31.22 43.28 3.16
C ILE A 16 -30.02 42.94 2.27
N VAL A 17 -28.85 42.76 2.89
CA VAL A 17 -27.94 41.72 2.41
C VAL A 17 -28.16 40.57 3.37
N SER A 18 -29.09 39.72 2.95
CA SER A 18 -29.25 38.36 3.40
C SER A 18 -27.93 37.79 3.92
N LEU A 19 -27.93 37.46 5.21
CA LEU A 19 -27.17 36.36 5.79
C LEU A 19 -27.52 35.07 5.03
N SER A 20 -27.07 34.95 3.80
CA SER A 20 -26.76 33.67 3.18
C SER A 20 -25.30 33.39 3.52
N GLY A 21 -25.01 33.30 4.82
CA GLY A 21 -23.94 32.42 5.25
C GLY A 21 -24.37 31.04 4.79
N ARG A 22 -23.85 30.59 3.65
CA ARG A 22 -23.73 29.15 3.45
C ARG A 22 -22.91 28.70 4.64
N ALA A 23 -23.56 28.06 5.61
CA ALA A 23 -22.84 27.07 6.38
C ALA A 23 -22.27 26.15 5.32
N GLU A 24 -20.97 26.25 5.05
CA GLU A 24 -20.29 25.17 4.36
C GLU A 24 -20.45 24.00 5.31
N ALA A 25 -21.49 23.20 5.08
CA ALA A 25 -21.54 21.86 5.61
C ALA A 25 -20.19 21.26 5.21
N GLN A 26 -19.38 20.92 6.21
CA GLN A 26 -18.03 20.44 5.98
C GLN A 26 -18.13 19.25 5.02
N ASP A 27 -17.78 19.46 3.75
CA ASP A 27 -17.99 18.45 2.72
C ASP A 27 -17.15 17.23 3.10
N LEU A 28 -17.84 16.15 3.48
CA LEU A 28 -17.19 14.89 3.77
C LEU A 28 -16.59 14.35 2.46
N PRO A 29 -15.38 13.79 2.46
CA PRO A 29 -14.75 13.27 1.26
C PRO A 29 -15.60 12.16 0.63
N GLY A 30 -15.62 12.07 -0.69
CA GLY A 30 -16.35 11.03 -1.45
C GLY A 30 -17.76 11.41 -1.88
N LYS A 31 -18.55 10.40 -2.25
CA LYS A 31 -19.94 10.54 -2.70
C LYS A 31 -20.91 10.40 -1.52
N ARG A 32 -21.80 11.37 -1.35
CA ARG A 32 -22.98 11.24 -0.46
C ARG A 32 -24.05 10.38 -1.14
N ASP A 33 -24.50 9.35 -0.45
CA ASP A 33 -25.51 8.41 -0.91
C ASP A 33 -26.51 8.12 0.23
N SER A 34 -27.57 7.35 -0.02
CA SER A 34 -28.55 7.04 1.02
C SER A 34 -29.36 5.78 0.76
N ILE A 35 -29.81 5.17 1.84
CA ILE A 35 -30.72 4.02 1.84
C ILE A 35 -31.99 4.41 2.60
N ASN A 36 -33.16 4.18 2.02
CA ASN A 36 -34.42 4.26 2.76
C ASN A 36 -34.60 2.92 3.48
N SER A 37 -34.27 2.87 4.76
CA SER A 37 -34.27 1.64 5.54
C SER A 37 -35.69 1.29 5.98
N VAL A 38 -36.15 0.10 5.60
CA VAL A 38 -37.41 -0.47 6.09
C VAL A 38 -37.23 -0.94 7.53
N ILE A 39 -36.06 -1.50 7.87
CA ILE A 39 -35.75 -2.04 9.19
C ILE A 39 -35.72 -0.94 10.26
N LEU A 40 -35.10 0.20 9.95
CA LEU A 40 -35.00 1.35 10.86
C LEU A 40 -36.16 2.33 10.70
N ASN A 41 -36.98 2.18 9.64
CA ASN A 41 -38.07 3.08 9.28
C ASN A 41 -37.62 4.55 9.16
N GLU A 42 -36.47 4.75 8.53
CA GLU A 42 -35.85 6.07 8.34
C GLU A 42 -34.90 6.06 7.14
N LYS A 43 -34.58 7.25 6.63
CA LYS A 43 -33.54 7.42 5.61
C LYS A 43 -32.17 7.45 6.28
N ARG A 44 -31.29 6.50 5.93
CA ARG A 44 -29.89 6.47 6.35
C ARG A 44 -29.01 7.10 5.29
N VAL A 45 -28.29 8.15 5.66
CA VAL A 45 -27.30 8.79 4.81
C VAL A 45 -25.95 8.11 5.03
N ILE A 46 -25.27 7.82 3.94
CA ILE A 46 -23.92 7.24 3.94
C ILE A 46 -22.97 8.09 3.10
N GLN A 47 -21.70 8.02 3.45
CA GLN A 47 -20.61 8.62 2.71
C GLN A 47 -19.75 7.49 2.12
N VAL A 48 -19.66 7.42 0.79
CA VAL A 48 -18.89 6.38 0.10
C VAL A 48 -17.67 6.99 -0.55
N ILE A 49 -16.49 6.49 -0.16
CA ILE A 49 -15.18 6.93 -0.66
C ILE A 49 -14.59 5.75 -1.41
N LEU A 50 -14.34 5.93 -2.70
CA LEU A 50 -13.68 4.93 -3.53
C LEU A 50 -12.17 5.14 -3.45
N PRO A 51 -11.38 4.05 -3.56
CA PRO A 51 -9.93 4.14 -3.47
C PRO A 51 -9.35 4.99 -4.61
N ASP A 52 -8.21 5.62 -4.33
CA ASP A 52 -7.45 6.36 -5.33
C ASP A 52 -7.06 5.42 -6.49
N GLY A 53 -7.15 5.94 -7.72
CA GLY A 53 -6.90 5.15 -8.93
C GLY A 53 -8.03 4.19 -9.35
N TYR A 54 -9.19 4.19 -8.67
CA TYR A 54 -10.38 3.47 -9.12
C TYR A 54 -10.77 3.85 -10.56
N LYS A 55 -10.97 2.83 -11.41
CA LYS A 55 -11.42 2.98 -12.80
C LYS A 55 -12.80 2.35 -12.96
N ALA A 56 -13.80 3.15 -13.29
CA ALA A 56 -15.15 2.67 -13.55
C ALA A 56 -15.15 1.61 -14.67
N GLY A 57 -15.83 0.50 -14.42
CA GLY A 57 -15.88 -0.66 -15.33
C GLY A 57 -14.70 -1.64 -15.19
N SER A 58 -13.74 -1.38 -14.30
CA SER A 58 -12.72 -2.38 -13.95
C SER A 58 -13.35 -3.60 -13.27
N ALA A 59 -12.74 -4.78 -13.45
CA ALA A 59 -13.08 -6.00 -12.72
C ALA A 59 -12.51 -6.01 -11.27
N THR A 60 -11.65 -5.06 -10.92
CA THR A 60 -11.06 -4.93 -9.58
C THR A 60 -12.15 -4.72 -8.54
N LYS A 61 -12.08 -5.51 -7.46
CA LYS A 61 -12.93 -5.38 -6.28
C LYS A 61 -12.07 -5.08 -5.06
N TYR A 62 -12.68 -4.50 -4.03
CA TYR A 62 -11.98 -3.94 -2.88
C TYR A 62 -12.65 -4.34 -1.56
N ASP A 63 -11.84 -4.53 -0.52
CA ASP A 63 -12.29 -4.59 0.87
C ASP A 63 -13.08 -3.32 1.23
N VAL A 64 -13.93 -3.41 2.25
CA VAL A 64 -14.77 -2.28 2.70
C VAL A 64 -14.54 -1.96 4.18
N LEU A 65 -14.18 -0.70 4.48
CA LEU A 65 -14.10 -0.17 5.84
C LEU A 65 -15.39 0.57 6.17
N TYR A 66 -16.20 -0.01 7.04
CA TYR A 66 -17.37 0.64 7.61
C TYR A 66 -16.94 1.46 8.83
N ILE A 67 -17.19 2.77 8.76
CA ILE A 67 -16.91 3.70 9.86
C ILE A 67 -18.25 4.20 10.38
N ILE A 68 -18.56 3.85 11.63
CA ILE A 68 -19.69 4.46 12.34
C ILE A 68 -19.21 5.70 13.11
N ASP A 69 -20.14 6.65 13.29
CA ASP A 69 -19.93 8.04 13.70
C ASP A 69 -19.32 8.97 12.63
N ASP A 70 -20.09 10.01 12.29
CA ASP A 70 -19.82 11.02 11.27
C ASP A 70 -18.43 11.65 11.44
N TRP A 71 -18.06 11.95 12.68
CA TRP A 71 -16.82 12.62 13.05
C TRP A 71 -15.57 11.72 12.95
N ASN A 72 -15.73 10.43 12.64
CA ASN A 72 -14.62 9.51 12.39
C ASN A 72 -14.32 9.35 10.90
N ILE A 73 -15.24 9.75 10.01
CA ILE A 73 -15.15 9.45 8.57
C ILE A 73 -13.92 10.11 7.95
N LYS A 74 -13.76 11.43 8.12
CA LYS A 74 -12.62 12.16 7.56
C LYS A 74 -11.29 11.65 8.14
N LEU A 75 -11.22 11.46 9.45
CA LEU A 75 -10.03 10.94 10.12
C LEU A 75 -9.66 9.53 9.61
N GLY A 76 -10.66 8.66 9.46
CA GLY A 76 -10.46 7.31 8.93
C GLY A 76 -9.97 7.31 7.50
N ARG A 77 -10.52 8.17 6.64
CA ARG A 77 -10.01 8.37 5.27
C ARG A 77 -8.55 8.80 5.28
N ASP A 78 -8.22 9.86 6.01
CA ASP A 78 -6.87 10.42 6.01
C ASP A 78 -5.83 9.41 6.55
N ILE A 79 -6.19 8.63 7.58
CA ILE A 79 -5.35 7.56 8.12
C ILE A 79 -5.20 6.39 7.14
N GLN A 80 -6.29 5.94 6.53
CA GLN A 80 -6.28 4.84 5.57
C GLN A 80 -5.40 5.18 4.37
N HIS A 81 -5.55 6.39 3.80
CA HIS A 81 -4.72 6.86 2.70
C HIS A 81 -3.23 6.86 3.07
N PHE A 82 -2.88 7.38 4.25
CA PHE A 82 -1.49 7.35 4.72
C PHE A 82 -0.91 5.93 4.81
N ILE A 83 -1.64 4.97 5.37
CA ILE A 83 -1.17 3.58 5.50
C ILE A 83 -1.04 2.90 4.12
N PHE A 84 -1.94 3.23 3.19
CA PHE A 84 -1.91 2.74 1.81
C PHE A 84 -0.73 3.31 1.02
N ASP A 85 -0.44 4.61 1.16
CA ASP A 85 0.70 5.27 0.53
C ASP A 85 2.04 4.68 1.02
N GLU A 86 2.09 4.21 2.27
CA GLU A 86 3.23 3.46 2.82
C GLU A 86 3.25 1.97 2.39
N HIS A 87 2.37 1.58 1.45
CA HIS A 87 2.22 0.23 0.89
C HIS A 87 1.89 -0.87 1.91
N THR A 88 1.43 -0.53 3.12
CA THR A 88 1.22 -1.52 4.19
C THR A 88 -0.22 -1.96 4.38
N MET A 89 -1.13 -1.52 3.51
CA MET A 89 -2.51 -1.99 3.43
C MET A 89 -3.03 -1.90 1.97
N PRO A 90 -4.07 -2.66 1.59
CA PRO A 90 -4.66 -2.54 0.26
C PRO A 90 -5.41 -1.22 0.07
N PRO A 91 -5.62 -0.78 -1.18
CA PRO A 91 -6.65 0.22 -1.47
C PRO A 91 -8.02 -0.36 -1.10
N MET A 92 -8.91 0.45 -0.55
CA MET A 92 -10.21 -0.04 -0.08
C MET A 92 -11.34 0.98 -0.24
N ILE A 93 -12.59 0.51 -0.19
CA ILE A 93 -13.77 1.37 -0.13
C ILE A 93 -14.00 1.78 1.33
N ILE A 94 -14.32 3.05 1.59
CA ILE A 94 -14.74 3.51 2.91
C ILE A 94 -16.22 3.88 2.86
N VAL A 95 -17.00 3.29 3.77
CA VAL A 95 -18.42 3.59 3.94
C VAL A 95 -18.63 4.18 5.33
N GLY A 96 -18.78 5.50 5.38
CA GLY A 96 -19.10 6.25 6.59
C GLY A 96 -20.61 6.32 6.81
N LEU A 97 -21.09 5.93 8.00
CA LEU A 97 -22.51 6.04 8.35
C LEU A 97 -22.73 7.30 9.17
N LEU A 98 -23.65 8.16 8.72
CA LEU A 98 -24.06 9.33 9.48
C LEU A 98 -25.10 8.92 10.53
N ASN A 99 -25.00 9.50 11.71
CA ASN A 99 -25.83 9.24 12.87
C ASN A 99 -27.21 9.90 12.70
N VAL A 100 -28.24 9.18 13.13
CA VAL A 100 -29.59 9.73 13.34
C VAL A 100 -29.88 9.72 14.83
N ASP A 101 -29.84 8.53 15.45
CA ASP A 101 -29.90 8.33 16.89
C ASP A 101 -28.83 7.33 17.31
N ARG A 102 -27.68 7.87 17.69
CA ARG A 102 -26.46 7.11 17.99
C ARG A 102 -26.66 6.11 19.13
N ASP A 103 -27.32 6.55 20.18
CA ASP A 103 -27.46 5.76 21.41
C ASP A 103 -28.48 4.63 21.21
N ARG A 104 -29.55 4.89 20.45
CA ARG A 104 -30.45 3.85 19.95
C ARG A 104 -29.69 2.81 19.13
N ASP A 105 -28.92 3.26 18.15
CA ASP A 105 -28.30 2.37 17.16
C ASP A 105 -27.17 1.52 17.76
N PHE A 106 -26.40 2.05 18.71
CA PHE A 106 -25.16 1.39 19.14
C PHE A 106 -25.27 0.60 20.44
N LEU A 107 -26.27 0.89 21.28
CA LEU A 107 -26.38 0.28 22.60
C LEU A 107 -27.29 -0.96 22.56
N PRO A 108 -26.82 -2.10 23.09
CA PRO A 108 -27.49 -3.40 22.96
C PRO A 108 -28.70 -3.55 23.88
N THR A 109 -28.79 -2.77 24.95
CA THR A 109 -29.87 -2.85 25.92
C THR A 109 -30.45 -1.48 26.20
N HIS A 110 -31.75 -1.47 26.52
CA HIS A 110 -32.43 -0.27 26.96
C HIS A 110 -32.08 0.04 28.42
N ASN A 111 -31.75 1.29 28.70
CA ASN A 111 -31.54 1.80 30.05
C ASN A 111 -32.45 3.00 30.28
N ASN A 112 -33.21 3.01 31.39
CA ASN A 112 -34.14 4.10 31.71
C ASN A 112 -33.47 5.49 31.80
N GLY A 113 -32.17 5.55 32.09
CA GLY A 113 -31.38 6.79 32.07
C GLY A 113 -31.07 7.31 30.66
N ASN A 114 -31.30 6.50 29.62
CA ASN A 114 -31.13 6.85 28.22
C ASN A 114 -32.32 6.34 27.39
N LYS A 115 -33.31 7.21 27.19
CA LYS A 115 -34.63 6.86 26.65
C LYS A 115 -34.60 6.24 25.25
N THR A 116 -33.55 6.47 24.45
CA THR A 116 -33.50 5.95 23.08
C THR A 116 -32.68 4.68 22.93
N SER A 117 -31.85 4.33 23.93
CA SER A 117 -30.98 3.14 23.92
C SER A 117 -31.70 1.81 23.71
N GLY A 118 -30.96 0.81 23.20
CA GLY A 118 -31.44 -0.58 23.08
C GLY A 118 -31.84 -1.03 21.67
N GLY A 119 -31.42 -0.31 20.63
CA GLY A 119 -31.75 -0.58 19.23
C GLY A 119 -30.68 -1.34 18.44
N ALA A 120 -29.59 -1.80 19.06
CA ALA A 120 -28.48 -2.43 18.34
C ALA A 120 -28.87 -3.66 17.51
N ASP A 121 -29.86 -4.46 17.94
CA ASP A 121 -30.40 -5.58 17.15
C ASP A 121 -30.93 -5.10 15.79
N LYS A 122 -31.75 -4.03 15.79
CA LYS A 122 -32.31 -3.46 14.55
C LYS A 122 -31.22 -2.83 13.69
N PHE A 123 -30.26 -2.15 14.30
CA PHE A 123 -29.15 -1.54 13.57
C PHE A 123 -28.23 -2.59 12.94
N LEU A 124 -27.92 -3.67 13.65
CA LEU A 124 -27.16 -4.80 13.10
C LEU A 124 -27.93 -5.52 11.99
N LYS A 125 -29.26 -5.68 12.14
CA LYS A 125 -30.12 -6.21 11.09
C LYS A 125 -30.11 -5.32 9.83
N PHE A 126 -30.11 -4.00 9.99
CA PHE A 126 -29.92 -3.05 8.88
C PHE A 126 -28.60 -3.28 8.15
N PHE A 127 -27.49 -3.49 8.87
CA PHE A 127 -26.21 -3.86 8.24
C PHE A 127 -26.32 -5.11 7.38
N LYS A 128 -26.91 -6.17 7.95
CA LYS A 128 -27.02 -7.50 7.32
C LYS A 128 -27.93 -7.54 6.10
N GLU A 129 -29.10 -6.92 6.20
CA GLU A 129 -30.19 -7.11 5.22
C GLU A 129 -30.32 -5.95 4.23
N GLU A 130 -29.80 -4.77 4.55
CA GLU A 130 -29.98 -3.56 3.72
C GLU A 130 -28.64 -2.93 3.31
N LEU A 131 -27.77 -2.54 4.25
CA LEU A 131 -26.57 -1.76 3.94
C LEU A 131 -25.52 -2.55 3.18
N ILE A 132 -25.03 -3.68 3.72
CA ILE A 132 -23.98 -4.46 3.06
C ILE A 132 -24.45 -4.96 1.68
N PRO A 133 -25.67 -5.54 1.53
CA PRO A 133 -26.19 -5.90 0.21
C PRO A 133 -26.29 -4.73 -0.77
N TYR A 134 -26.64 -3.52 -0.30
CA TYR A 134 -26.66 -2.32 -1.13
C TYR A 134 -25.24 -1.96 -1.62
N ILE A 135 -24.25 -1.98 -0.72
CA ILE A 135 -22.86 -1.68 -1.06
C ILE A 135 -22.33 -2.69 -2.07
N ASP A 136 -22.55 -3.99 -1.84
CA ASP A 136 -22.06 -5.07 -2.71
C ASP A 136 -22.69 -5.04 -4.12
N LYS A 137 -23.92 -4.54 -4.22
CA LYS A 137 -24.60 -4.36 -5.50
C LYS A 137 -24.15 -3.10 -6.25
N THR A 138 -23.85 -2.03 -5.52
CA THR A 138 -23.71 -0.67 -6.09
C THR A 138 -22.26 -0.27 -6.32
N TYR A 139 -21.34 -0.84 -5.54
CA TYR A 139 -19.93 -0.50 -5.52
C TYR A 139 -19.08 -1.78 -5.72
N PRO A 140 -17.82 -1.65 -6.17
CA PRO A 140 -16.96 -2.80 -6.47
C PRO A 140 -16.38 -3.42 -5.19
N SER A 141 -17.21 -3.89 -4.26
CA SER A 141 -16.74 -4.60 -3.07
C SER A 141 -16.44 -6.07 -3.36
N ASP A 142 -15.52 -6.65 -2.60
CA ASP A 142 -15.23 -8.09 -2.60
C ASP A 142 -15.92 -8.86 -1.46
N GLY A 143 -16.58 -8.14 -0.54
CA GLY A 143 -17.28 -8.69 0.62
C GLY A 143 -16.42 -8.85 1.87
N ASP A 144 -15.11 -8.56 1.82
CA ASP A 144 -14.27 -8.52 3.00
C ASP A 144 -14.43 -7.18 3.73
N ASN A 145 -15.19 -7.22 4.82
CA ASN A 145 -15.59 -6.02 5.53
C ASN A 145 -14.83 -5.85 6.85
N THR A 146 -14.48 -4.61 7.18
CA THR A 146 -13.93 -4.19 8.47
C THR A 146 -14.86 -3.17 9.11
N LEU A 147 -15.14 -3.30 10.42
CA LEU A 147 -15.97 -2.35 11.16
C LEU A 147 -15.15 -1.58 12.20
N PHE A 148 -15.20 -0.25 12.12
CA PHE A 148 -14.61 0.66 13.10
C PHE A 148 -15.68 1.42 13.87
N GLY A 149 -15.55 1.51 15.19
CA GLY A 149 -16.37 2.34 16.05
C GLY A 149 -15.65 2.79 17.32
N HIS A 150 -16.06 3.93 17.86
CA HIS A 150 -15.46 4.53 19.06
C HIS A 150 -16.48 4.73 20.19
N SER A 151 -16.08 4.58 21.46
CA SER A 151 -16.97 4.78 22.61
C SER A 151 -18.18 3.81 22.53
N PHE A 152 -19.44 4.28 22.50
CA PHE A 152 -20.58 3.38 22.21
C PHE A 152 -20.50 2.71 20.84
N GLY A 153 -19.90 3.34 19.83
CA GLY A 153 -19.63 2.66 18.57
C GLY A 153 -18.69 1.45 18.76
N GLY A 154 -17.74 1.54 19.69
CA GLY A 154 -16.89 0.39 20.06
C GLY A 154 -17.65 -0.71 20.80
N VAL A 155 -18.72 -0.36 21.54
CA VAL A 155 -19.67 -1.34 22.09
C VAL A 155 -20.40 -2.06 20.96
N PHE A 156 -20.91 -1.31 19.97
CA PHE A 156 -21.58 -1.89 18.81
C PHE A 156 -20.66 -2.79 17.97
N VAL A 157 -19.39 -2.41 17.79
CA VAL A 157 -18.38 -3.25 17.09
C VAL A 157 -18.30 -4.63 17.72
N THR A 158 -18.11 -4.70 19.04
CA THR A 158 -18.02 -5.98 19.75
C THR A 158 -19.35 -6.71 19.76
N TYR A 159 -20.46 -5.98 19.84
CA TYR A 159 -21.79 -6.57 19.72
C TYR A 159 -22.03 -7.21 18.33
N ALA A 160 -21.64 -6.56 17.25
CA ALA A 160 -21.74 -7.09 15.89
C ALA A 160 -20.90 -8.36 15.73
N LEU A 161 -19.68 -8.40 16.30
CA LEU A 161 -18.83 -9.59 16.31
C LEU A 161 -19.53 -10.79 16.95
N LEU A 162 -20.17 -10.61 18.10
CA LEU A 162 -20.76 -11.72 18.84
C LEU A 162 -22.07 -12.23 18.23
N ASN A 163 -22.84 -11.35 17.58
CA ASN A 163 -24.19 -11.67 17.13
C ASN A 163 -24.28 -12.01 15.63
N GLU A 164 -23.45 -11.40 14.78
CA GLU A 164 -23.40 -11.66 13.35
C GLU A 164 -21.93 -11.67 12.85
N PRO A 165 -21.09 -12.60 13.35
CA PRO A 165 -19.65 -12.64 13.07
C PRO A 165 -19.30 -12.77 11.58
N GLN A 166 -20.21 -13.25 10.76
CA GLN A 166 -19.99 -13.42 9.33
C GLN A 166 -20.04 -12.11 8.53
N LEU A 167 -20.55 -11.01 9.10
CA LEU A 167 -20.68 -9.74 8.38
C LEU A 167 -19.33 -9.04 8.15
N PHE A 168 -18.39 -9.23 9.07
CA PHE A 168 -17.07 -8.60 9.01
C PHE A 168 -15.97 -9.62 9.29
N SER A 169 -14.81 -9.41 8.68
CA SER A 169 -13.58 -10.16 8.96
C SER A 169 -12.82 -9.53 10.12
N ASN A 170 -12.85 -8.19 10.23
CA ASN A 170 -12.10 -7.43 11.24
C ASN A 170 -12.99 -6.44 12.01
N TYR A 171 -12.69 -6.29 13.30
CA TYR A 171 -13.44 -5.45 14.24
C TYR A 171 -12.49 -4.55 15.01
N ILE A 172 -12.68 -3.23 14.94
CA ILE A 172 -11.82 -2.22 15.57
C ILE A 172 -12.65 -1.39 16.55
N ALA A 173 -12.52 -1.69 17.84
CA ALA A 173 -13.21 -1.01 18.93
C ALA A 173 -12.29 0.00 19.63
N GLY A 174 -12.50 1.29 19.37
CA GLY A 174 -11.74 2.38 19.98
C GLY A 174 -12.35 2.89 21.28
N ASP A 175 -11.61 2.78 22.38
CA ASP A 175 -11.99 3.15 23.76
C ASP A 175 -13.46 2.79 24.09
N PRO A 176 -13.86 1.52 23.91
CA PRO A 176 -15.26 1.10 24.00
C PRO A 176 -15.81 1.24 25.42
N SER A 177 -17.01 1.79 25.53
CA SER A 177 -17.71 2.02 26.81
C SER A 177 -18.32 0.74 27.40
N TYR A 178 -17.50 -0.27 27.70
CA TYR A 178 -17.99 -1.54 28.26
C TYR A 178 -18.55 -1.43 29.69
N TRP A 179 -18.55 -0.24 30.31
CA TRP A 179 -19.29 0.02 31.55
C TRP A 179 -20.81 0.04 31.34
N TRP A 180 -21.27 0.22 30.09
CA TRP A 180 -22.69 0.33 29.77
C TRP A 180 -23.53 -0.80 30.39
N ASP A 181 -24.65 -0.40 30.99
CA ASP A 181 -25.66 -1.28 31.59
C ASP A 181 -25.04 -2.38 32.48
N ASN A 182 -24.25 -1.93 33.46
CA ASN A 182 -23.56 -2.79 34.43
C ASN A 182 -22.70 -3.87 33.75
N GLY A 183 -21.97 -3.49 32.70
CA GLY A 183 -21.06 -4.38 32.01
C GLY A 183 -21.73 -5.42 31.13
N VAL A 184 -22.86 -5.08 30.48
CA VAL A 184 -23.63 -6.05 29.67
C VAL A 184 -22.77 -6.73 28.59
N MET A 185 -21.85 -5.99 27.97
CA MET A 185 -20.95 -6.57 26.96
C MET A 185 -19.99 -7.61 27.53
N LEU A 186 -19.50 -7.44 28.77
CA LEU A 186 -18.64 -8.43 29.42
C LEU A 186 -19.39 -9.76 29.61
N LYS A 187 -20.68 -9.68 29.97
CA LYS A 187 -21.55 -10.86 30.11
C LYS A 187 -21.75 -11.56 28.76
N GLN A 188 -22.07 -10.80 27.71
CA GLN A 188 -22.27 -11.36 26.37
C GLN A 188 -21.00 -11.98 25.80
N VAL A 189 -19.82 -11.35 25.97
CA VAL A 189 -18.54 -11.93 25.54
C VAL A 189 -18.31 -13.26 26.25
N LYS A 190 -18.47 -13.32 27.58
CA LYS A 190 -18.29 -14.56 28.32
C LYS A 190 -19.18 -15.71 27.82
N GLU A 191 -20.40 -15.40 27.39
CA GLU A 191 -21.35 -16.39 26.87
C GLU A 191 -21.04 -16.80 25.42
N LYS A 192 -20.73 -15.84 24.55
CA LYS A 192 -20.72 -16.04 23.09
C LYS A 192 -19.33 -16.20 22.47
N LEU A 193 -18.26 -15.80 23.17
CA LEU A 193 -16.89 -15.88 22.68
C LEU A 193 -16.47 -17.29 22.21
N PRO A 194 -16.83 -18.40 22.90
CA PRO A 194 -16.51 -19.75 22.42
C PRO A 194 -17.09 -20.06 21.03
N SER A 195 -18.20 -19.44 20.66
CA SER A 195 -18.82 -19.62 19.33
C SER A 195 -18.01 -19.02 18.18
N LEU A 196 -16.93 -18.28 18.47
CA LEU A 196 -16.02 -17.71 17.48
C LEU A 196 -14.89 -18.68 17.06
N ALA A 197 -14.79 -19.84 17.71
CA ALA A 197 -13.78 -20.85 17.37
C ALA A 197 -13.79 -21.18 15.87
N GLY A 198 -12.62 -21.11 15.23
CA GLY A 198 -12.46 -21.44 13.80
C GLY A 198 -13.14 -20.49 12.82
N LYS A 199 -13.69 -19.34 13.25
CA LYS A 199 -14.33 -18.37 12.34
C LYS A 199 -13.35 -17.38 11.69
N GLY A 200 -12.07 -17.39 12.07
CA GLY A 200 -11.03 -16.53 11.49
C GLY A 200 -11.35 -15.04 11.64
N LYS A 201 -11.73 -14.61 12.85
CA LYS A 201 -12.12 -13.23 13.15
C LYS A 201 -11.04 -12.52 13.95
N ALA A 202 -10.86 -11.23 13.67
CA ALA A 202 -9.88 -10.38 14.31
C ALA A 202 -10.54 -9.25 15.10
N LEU A 203 -10.21 -9.11 16.39
CA LEU A 203 -10.72 -8.03 17.25
C LEU A 203 -9.57 -7.18 17.81
N TYR A 204 -9.51 -5.93 17.36
CA TYR A 204 -8.69 -4.90 17.97
C TYR A 204 -9.51 -4.11 18.99
N ILE A 205 -8.99 -3.98 20.21
CA ILE A 205 -9.48 -3.05 21.22
C ILE A 205 -8.32 -2.14 21.61
N GLY A 206 -8.54 -0.83 21.64
CA GLY A 206 -7.55 0.05 22.23
C GLY A 206 -8.17 1.12 23.10
N GLY A 207 -7.51 1.48 24.20
CA GLY A 207 -8.07 2.39 25.19
C GLY A 207 -7.02 3.23 25.91
N ARG A 208 -7.49 4.16 26.75
CA ARG A 208 -6.61 5.08 27.49
C ARG A 208 -5.97 4.38 28.69
N GLU A 209 -4.64 4.36 28.73
CA GLU A 209 -3.90 3.65 29.77
C GLU A 209 -4.31 4.09 31.19
N GLY A 210 -4.18 3.16 32.15
CA GLY A 210 -4.43 3.43 33.56
C GLY A 210 -5.91 3.48 33.89
N GLN A 211 -6.36 4.58 34.48
CA GLN A 211 -7.73 4.72 35.00
C GLN A 211 -8.78 4.67 33.88
N GLY A 212 -8.47 5.18 32.68
CA GLY A 212 -9.41 5.17 31.56
C GLY A 212 -9.83 3.76 31.14
N MET A 213 -8.89 2.83 31.04
CA MET A 213 -9.18 1.42 30.76
C MET A 213 -10.03 0.74 31.86
N LYS A 214 -9.85 1.14 33.12
CA LYS A 214 -10.66 0.63 34.24
C LYS A 214 -12.09 1.15 34.17
N GLU A 215 -12.25 2.47 33.99
CA GLU A 215 -13.56 3.13 33.86
C GLU A 215 -14.34 2.63 32.64
N MET A 216 -13.64 2.34 31.55
CA MET A 216 -14.22 1.77 30.33
C MET A 216 -14.46 0.25 30.41
N ASN A 217 -14.12 -0.40 31.53
CA ASN A 217 -14.16 -1.86 31.69
C ASN A 217 -13.30 -2.65 30.67
N ILE A 218 -12.33 -2.01 30.04
CA ILE A 218 -11.45 -2.65 29.05
C ILE A 218 -10.49 -3.61 29.74
N ASN A 219 -10.00 -3.32 30.95
CA ASN A 219 -9.20 -4.28 31.72
C ASN A 219 -9.93 -5.60 32.00
N ALA A 220 -11.23 -5.51 32.30
CA ALA A 220 -12.06 -6.68 32.52
C ALA A 220 -12.27 -7.47 31.22
N MET A 221 -12.49 -6.76 30.10
CA MET A 221 -12.56 -7.38 28.77
C MET A 221 -11.27 -8.10 28.40
N ASP A 222 -10.11 -7.46 28.57
CA ASP A 222 -8.79 -8.04 28.33
C ASP A 222 -8.56 -9.31 29.15
N SER A 223 -8.95 -9.28 30.42
CA SER A 223 -8.86 -10.45 31.30
C SER A 223 -9.74 -11.61 30.83
N LEU A 224 -10.95 -11.32 30.31
CA LEU A 224 -11.83 -12.34 29.73
C LEU A 224 -11.24 -12.92 28.43
N LEU A 225 -10.76 -12.08 27.52
CA LEU A 225 -10.18 -12.53 26.26
C LEU A 225 -8.93 -13.41 26.49
N LYS A 226 -8.03 -13.01 27.39
CA LYS A 226 -6.86 -13.83 27.76
C LYS A 226 -7.21 -15.19 28.31
N LYS A 227 -8.36 -15.30 28.99
CA LYS A 227 -8.79 -16.53 29.64
C LYS A 227 -9.58 -17.44 28.70
N ASP A 228 -10.49 -16.86 27.92
CA ASP A 228 -11.58 -17.60 27.27
C ASP A 228 -11.56 -17.50 25.72
N ALA A 229 -10.61 -16.77 25.10
CA ALA A 229 -10.51 -16.68 23.64
C ALA A 229 -10.26 -18.06 23.00
N PRO A 230 -11.07 -18.48 22.01
CA PRO A 230 -10.90 -19.78 21.37
C PRO A 230 -9.73 -19.79 20.37
N THR A 231 -9.24 -20.99 20.04
CA THR A 231 -8.24 -21.18 18.99
C THR A 231 -8.72 -20.60 17.66
N GLY A 232 -7.83 -19.88 16.97
CA GLY A 232 -8.12 -19.23 15.68
C GLY A 232 -8.90 -17.92 15.78
N PHE A 233 -9.16 -17.41 16.98
CA PHE A 233 -9.63 -16.05 17.20
C PHE A 233 -8.45 -15.13 17.51
N GLU A 234 -8.20 -14.17 16.63
CA GLU A 234 -7.12 -13.20 16.79
C GLU A 234 -7.64 -11.96 17.51
N TRP A 235 -6.90 -11.50 18.51
CA TRP A 235 -7.29 -10.30 19.22
C TRP A 235 -6.08 -9.56 19.79
N VAL A 236 -6.26 -8.26 20.00
CA VAL A 236 -5.30 -7.42 20.72
C VAL A 236 -6.03 -6.39 21.58
N VAL A 237 -5.54 -6.18 22.79
CA VAL A 237 -5.91 -5.05 23.63
C VAL A 237 -4.69 -4.16 23.81
N LYS A 238 -4.80 -2.88 23.39
CA LYS A 238 -3.70 -1.92 23.46
C LYS A 238 -4.06 -0.71 24.33
N ALA A 239 -3.18 -0.40 25.28
CA ALA A 239 -3.32 0.78 26.14
C ALA A 239 -2.45 1.93 25.62
N TYR A 240 -3.01 3.15 25.59
CA TYR A 240 -2.31 4.35 25.13
C TYR A 240 -2.06 5.33 26.27
N PRO A 241 -0.78 5.58 26.65
CA PRO A 241 -0.45 6.60 27.62
C PRO A 241 -0.75 7.99 27.08
N LYS A 242 -1.13 8.91 27.98
CA LYS A 242 -1.26 10.36 27.70
C LYS A 242 -2.28 10.73 26.60
N GLU A 243 -3.29 9.89 26.40
CA GLU A 243 -4.39 10.16 25.48
C GLU A 243 -5.69 10.51 26.23
N SER A 244 -6.50 11.38 25.64
CA SER A 244 -7.87 11.68 26.06
C SER A 244 -8.89 10.78 25.33
N HIS A 245 -10.15 10.75 25.78
CA HIS A 245 -11.18 9.93 25.13
C HIS A 245 -11.36 10.33 23.67
N GLY A 246 -11.27 11.63 23.37
CA GLY A 246 -11.37 12.15 22.02
C GLY A 246 -10.13 11.90 21.15
N THR A 247 -8.91 11.97 21.71
CA THR A 247 -7.67 11.91 20.92
C THR A 247 -7.22 10.49 20.61
N VAL A 248 -7.53 9.52 21.49
CA VAL A 248 -7.15 8.10 21.31
C VAL A 248 -7.75 7.47 20.03
N ARG A 249 -8.79 8.09 19.45
CA ARG A 249 -9.39 7.69 18.17
C ARG A 249 -8.38 7.59 17.04
N LEU A 250 -7.44 8.53 16.96
CA LEU A 250 -6.40 8.54 15.92
C LEU A 250 -5.54 7.29 16.02
N LYS A 251 -5.04 6.98 17.22
CA LYS A 251 -4.22 5.79 17.47
C LYS A 251 -4.99 4.50 17.24
N ASN A 252 -6.23 4.44 17.72
CA ASN A 252 -7.09 3.27 17.55
C ASN A 252 -7.42 2.97 16.09
N MET A 253 -7.68 3.99 15.27
CA MET A 253 -7.90 3.79 13.84
C MET A 253 -6.62 3.31 13.15
N TYR A 254 -5.49 3.99 13.38
CA TYR A 254 -4.22 3.64 12.76
C TYR A 254 -3.76 2.22 13.14
N ASP A 255 -3.60 1.94 14.43
CA ASP A 255 -3.10 0.65 14.90
C ASP A 255 -4.13 -0.47 14.68
N GLY A 256 -5.43 -0.17 14.71
CA GLY A 256 -6.48 -1.12 14.38
C GLY A 256 -6.44 -1.55 12.92
N LEU A 257 -6.25 -0.62 11.97
CA LEU A 257 -6.08 -0.95 10.56
C LEU A 257 -4.78 -1.71 10.30
N ARG A 258 -3.66 -1.31 10.94
CA ARG A 258 -2.39 -2.04 10.85
C ARG A 258 -2.51 -3.47 11.39
N PHE A 259 -3.28 -3.69 12.45
CA PHE A 259 -3.61 -5.02 12.97
C PHE A 259 -4.46 -5.81 11.97
N ALA A 260 -5.55 -5.22 11.47
CA ALA A 260 -6.49 -5.86 10.56
C ALA A 260 -5.90 -6.22 9.19
N TYR A 261 -4.80 -5.58 8.76
CA TYR A 261 -4.13 -5.82 7.47
C TYR A 261 -2.64 -6.17 7.62
N ASN A 262 -2.29 -6.79 8.75
CA ASN A 262 -0.90 -7.18 9.03
C ASN A 262 -0.34 -8.21 8.01
N ASP A 263 -1.21 -8.92 7.30
CA ASP A 263 -0.92 -9.98 6.34
C ASP A 263 -0.86 -9.49 4.88
N TYR A 264 -1.21 -8.23 4.60
CA TYR A 264 -1.15 -7.64 3.24
C TYR A 264 0.27 -7.67 2.64
N GLY A 265 1.29 -7.69 3.49
CA GLY A 265 2.65 -8.01 3.06
C GLY A 265 3.39 -6.89 2.31
N GLY A 266 2.95 -5.63 2.41
CA GLY A 266 3.84 -4.48 2.18
C GLY A 266 4.27 -4.21 0.73
N LYS A 267 5.58 -4.11 0.53
CA LYS A 267 6.26 -3.93 -0.76
C LYS A 267 6.13 -5.15 -1.69
N PRO A 268 6.43 -5.01 -2.99
CA PRO A 268 6.61 -6.16 -3.90
C PRO A 268 7.63 -7.16 -3.34
N LEU A 269 7.44 -8.44 -3.65
CA LEU A 269 8.39 -9.48 -3.27
C LEU A 269 9.57 -9.46 -4.24
N GLU A 270 10.79 -9.27 -3.73
CA GLU A 270 11.99 -9.14 -4.55
C GLU A 270 13.16 -9.99 -4.02
N PHE A 271 14.05 -10.43 -4.94
CA PHE A 271 15.27 -11.14 -4.61
C PHE A 271 16.38 -10.82 -5.63
N HIS A 272 17.64 -10.88 -5.20
CA HIS A 272 18.79 -10.42 -6.00
C HIS A 272 19.96 -11.40 -5.97
N PRO A 273 20.61 -11.75 -7.09
CA PRO A 273 20.19 -11.43 -8.45
C PRO A 273 18.80 -12.02 -8.75
N SER A 274 17.99 -11.32 -9.55
CA SER A 274 16.62 -11.75 -9.88
C SER A 274 16.57 -12.67 -11.09
N ARG A 275 17.67 -12.82 -11.82
CA ARG A 275 17.82 -13.62 -13.05
C ARG A 275 19.27 -13.56 -13.51
N GLY A 276 19.64 -14.37 -14.49
CA GLY A 276 20.94 -14.19 -15.13
C GLY A 276 21.53 -15.39 -15.85
N ILE A 277 22.82 -15.28 -16.11
CA ILE A 277 23.67 -16.38 -16.58
C ILE A 277 24.51 -16.85 -15.40
N VAL A 278 24.52 -18.15 -15.16
CA VAL A 278 25.39 -18.80 -14.18
C VAL A 278 26.32 -19.80 -14.88
N LEU A 279 27.45 -20.10 -14.27
CA LEU A 279 28.40 -21.11 -14.73
C LEU A 279 28.05 -22.45 -14.04
N LYS A 280 28.16 -23.55 -14.78
CA LYS A 280 27.74 -24.89 -14.35
C LYS A 280 28.28 -25.30 -12.98
N ASP A 281 29.56 -25.04 -12.72
CA ASP A 281 30.28 -25.51 -11.54
C ASP A 281 30.70 -24.35 -10.61
N LYS A 282 29.99 -23.22 -10.66
CA LYS A 282 30.27 -22.06 -9.82
C LYS A 282 28.98 -21.51 -9.23
N PRO A 283 28.55 -22.02 -8.06
CA PRO A 283 27.30 -21.62 -7.42
C PRO A 283 27.30 -20.13 -7.09
N ILE A 284 26.10 -19.58 -6.97
CA ILE A 284 25.85 -18.20 -6.56
C ILE A 284 24.93 -18.18 -5.34
N LYS A 285 24.87 -17.03 -4.69
CA LYS A 285 23.89 -16.77 -3.63
C LYS A 285 22.82 -15.84 -4.15
N ILE A 286 21.58 -16.25 -4.03
CA ILE A 286 20.42 -15.37 -4.11
C ILE A 286 20.25 -14.72 -2.73
N TRP A 287 20.07 -13.40 -2.73
CA TRP A 287 19.88 -12.57 -1.56
C TRP A 287 18.41 -12.20 -1.43
N TYR A 288 17.93 -12.31 -0.20
CA TYR A 288 16.63 -11.82 0.21
C TYR A 288 16.84 -10.91 1.40
N PHE A 289 16.37 -9.66 1.31
CA PHE A 289 16.67 -8.61 2.30
C PHE A 289 15.50 -8.32 3.25
N ASP A 290 14.28 -8.72 2.89
CA ASP A 290 13.08 -8.50 3.68
C ASP A 290 12.83 -9.60 4.72
N ASP A 291 11.71 -9.48 5.45
CA ASP A 291 11.24 -10.48 6.39
C ASP A 291 10.95 -11.82 5.70
N THR A 292 11.71 -12.85 6.08
CA THR A 292 11.58 -14.22 5.54
C THR A 292 10.34 -14.96 6.05
N THR A 293 9.59 -14.40 7.00
CA THR A 293 8.44 -15.04 7.62
C THR A 293 7.35 -15.35 6.59
N LYS A 294 6.92 -16.62 6.55
CA LYS A 294 5.93 -17.17 5.59
C LYS A 294 6.34 -17.04 4.12
N VAL A 295 7.63 -16.86 3.82
CA VAL A 295 8.14 -16.83 2.45
C VAL A 295 8.77 -18.17 2.11
N HIS A 296 8.32 -18.77 1.01
CA HIS A 296 8.77 -20.08 0.53
C HIS A 296 9.26 -19.98 -0.91
N TYR A 297 10.09 -20.93 -1.33
CA TYR A 297 10.63 -20.92 -2.69
C TYR A 297 10.71 -22.31 -3.34
N THR A 298 10.83 -22.31 -4.66
CA THR A 298 11.10 -23.46 -5.53
C THR A 298 12.14 -23.08 -6.59
N PHE A 299 12.76 -24.08 -7.22
CA PHE A 299 13.77 -23.89 -8.28
C PHE A 299 13.32 -24.38 -9.67
N ASP A 300 12.13 -24.96 -9.75
CA ASP A 300 11.55 -25.52 -10.97
C ASP A 300 10.42 -24.65 -11.55
N GLY A 301 10.17 -23.47 -10.96
CA GLY A 301 9.12 -22.54 -11.36
C GLY A 301 7.73 -22.87 -10.83
N SER A 302 7.58 -23.95 -10.05
CA SER A 302 6.29 -24.30 -9.45
C SER A 302 5.90 -23.32 -8.34
N GLN A 303 4.60 -23.12 -8.12
CA GLN A 303 4.12 -22.24 -7.05
C GLN A 303 4.46 -22.82 -5.67
N PRO A 304 5.24 -22.11 -4.82
CA PRO A 304 5.57 -22.60 -3.50
C PRO A 304 4.32 -22.79 -2.62
N SER A 305 4.37 -23.76 -1.73
CA SER A 305 3.38 -24.01 -0.68
C SER A 305 4.04 -23.95 0.70
N VAL A 306 3.27 -24.06 1.78
CA VAL A 306 3.81 -24.14 3.16
C VAL A 306 4.73 -25.36 3.37
N ALA A 307 4.65 -26.38 2.51
CA ALA A 307 5.54 -27.54 2.53
C ALA A 307 6.85 -27.30 1.75
N SER A 308 6.92 -26.27 0.90
CA SER A 308 8.14 -25.90 0.18
C SER A 308 9.19 -25.34 1.15
N PRO A 309 10.50 -25.40 0.82
CA PRO A 309 11.54 -24.81 1.65
C PRO A 309 11.28 -23.33 1.96
N ALA A 310 11.45 -22.94 3.22
CA ALA A 310 11.37 -21.55 3.64
C ALA A 310 12.59 -20.75 3.15
N VAL A 311 12.36 -19.51 2.74
CA VAL A 311 13.41 -18.56 2.33
C VAL A 311 14.33 -18.26 3.52
N ARG A 312 15.60 -18.07 3.22
CA ARG A 312 16.63 -17.55 4.14
C ARG A 312 17.23 -16.29 3.51
N PRO A 313 17.93 -15.43 4.28
CA PRO A 313 18.57 -14.24 3.71
C PRO A 313 19.55 -14.54 2.56
N GLU A 314 20.08 -15.76 2.52
CA GLU A 314 20.86 -16.28 1.41
C GLU A 314 20.39 -17.68 1.03
N ILE A 315 20.14 -17.88 -0.27
CA ILE A 315 19.81 -19.17 -0.86
C ILE A 315 20.90 -19.51 -1.87
N GLU A 316 21.51 -20.68 -1.73
CA GLU A 316 22.50 -21.16 -2.71
C GLU A 316 21.78 -21.68 -3.96
N LEU A 317 22.23 -21.22 -5.13
CA LEU A 317 21.78 -21.71 -6.42
C LEU A 317 22.96 -22.30 -7.19
N SER A 318 22.81 -23.56 -7.58
CA SER A 318 23.75 -24.30 -8.41
C SER A 318 23.14 -24.59 -9.78
N GLY A 319 23.60 -23.88 -10.81
CA GLY A 319 23.16 -24.11 -12.18
C GLY A 319 21.84 -23.44 -12.56
N ALA A 320 21.20 -23.94 -13.62
CA ALA A 320 19.98 -23.37 -14.16
C ALA A 320 18.79 -23.65 -13.24
N ALA A 321 17.92 -22.66 -13.08
CA ALA A 321 16.70 -22.78 -12.29
C ALA A 321 15.68 -21.74 -12.75
N SER A 322 14.40 -22.06 -12.56
CA SER A 322 13.33 -21.07 -12.52
C SER A 322 12.96 -20.87 -11.06
N VAL A 323 13.47 -19.81 -10.46
CA VAL A 323 13.27 -19.52 -9.04
C VAL A 323 11.93 -18.84 -8.88
N THR A 324 11.03 -19.42 -8.08
CA THR A 324 9.79 -18.77 -7.67
C THR A 324 9.79 -18.61 -6.17
N LEU A 325 9.56 -17.38 -5.70
CA LEU A 325 9.30 -17.08 -4.29
C LEU A 325 7.82 -16.74 -4.12
N ARG A 326 7.23 -17.17 -3.01
CA ARG A 326 5.87 -16.80 -2.60
C ARG A 326 5.83 -16.50 -1.11
N LYS A 327 5.31 -15.33 -0.77
CA LYS A 327 4.84 -15.00 0.58
C LYS A 327 3.40 -15.47 0.70
N ILE A 328 3.16 -16.38 1.64
CA ILE A 328 1.83 -16.95 1.91
C ILE A 328 1.22 -16.16 3.06
N ALA A 329 0.24 -15.32 2.75
CA ALA A 329 -0.51 -14.52 3.72
C ALA A 329 -1.58 -15.36 4.42
N ASP A 330 -2.15 -14.83 5.50
CA ASP A 330 -3.28 -15.48 6.17
C ASP A 330 -4.53 -15.45 5.29
N ARG A 331 -4.74 -14.35 4.57
CA ARG A 331 -5.69 -14.27 3.46
C ARG A 331 -4.99 -14.53 2.13
N ALA A 332 -5.37 -15.62 1.46
CA ALA A 332 -4.78 -16.03 0.18
C ALA A 332 -4.82 -14.94 -0.91
N LYS A 333 -5.78 -14.01 -0.86
CA LYS A 333 -5.85 -12.87 -1.80
C LYS A 333 -4.68 -11.88 -1.66
N PHE A 334 -3.95 -11.94 -0.55
CA PHE A 334 -2.76 -11.12 -0.27
C PHE A 334 -1.45 -11.89 -0.45
N ASP A 335 -1.51 -13.13 -0.95
CA ASP A 335 -0.31 -13.84 -1.35
C ASP A 335 0.44 -13.04 -2.42
N LYS A 336 1.76 -12.98 -2.26
CA LYS A 336 2.65 -12.33 -3.23
C LYS A 336 3.62 -13.32 -3.78
N SER A 337 3.80 -13.31 -5.10
CA SER A 337 4.77 -14.16 -5.76
C SER A 337 5.66 -13.37 -6.70
N THR A 338 6.90 -13.79 -6.81
CA THR A 338 7.87 -13.26 -7.77
C THR A 338 8.66 -14.40 -8.37
N SER A 339 9.23 -14.20 -9.55
CA SER A 339 10.00 -15.24 -10.24
C SER A 339 11.15 -14.69 -11.05
N GLY A 340 12.14 -15.57 -11.26
CA GLY A 340 13.40 -15.23 -11.88
C GLY A 340 14.10 -16.42 -12.48
N ASP A 341 14.57 -16.27 -13.71
CA ASP A 341 15.19 -17.36 -14.46
C ASP A 341 16.71 -17.25 -14.52
N PHE A 342 17.35 -18.38 -14.27
CA PHE A 342 18.80 -18.55 -14.35
C PHE A 342 19.09 -19.62 -15.37
N ARG A 343 19.96 -19.30 -16.32
CA ARG A 343 20.44 -20.26 -17.32
C ARG A 343 21.91 -20.51 -17.14
N VAL A 344 22.33 -21.76 -17.35
CA VAL A 344 23.75 -22.08 -17.48
C VAL A 344 24.28 -21.47 -18.77
N GLY A 345 25.46 -20.87 -18.70
CA GLY A 345 26.17 -20.36 -19.86
C GLY A 345 27.67 -20.28 -19.61
N THR A 346 28.36 -19.57 -20.48
CA THR A 346 29.79 -19.29 -20.36
C THR A 346 30.01 -17.80 -20.07
N TYR A 347 31.26 -17.44 -19.79
CA TYR A 347 31.68 -16.04 -19.77
C TYR A 347 31.26 -15.33 -21.06
N LEU A 348 30.64 -14.15 -20.94
CA LEU A 348 30.40 -13.30 -22.10
C LEU A 348 31.74 -12.81 -22.66
N PRO A 349 31.93 -12.84 -23.98
CA PRO A 349 33.16 -12.37 -24.60
C PRO A 349 33.25 -10.85 -24.51
N ALA A 350 34.45 -10.37 -24.14
CA ALA A 350 34.78 -8.96 -24.21
C ALA A 350 35.02 -8.53 -25.67
N THR A 351 34.74 -7.26 -25.93
CA THR A 351 35.08 -6.56 -27.17
C THR A 351 36.32 -5.69 -26.98
N ARG A 352 36.86 -5.15 -28.08
CA ARG A 352 37.93 -4.16 -28.04
C ARG A 352 37.36 -2.76 -27.79
N LEU A 353 38.13 -1.90 -27.14
CA LEU A 353 37.82 -0.47 -27.07
C LEU A 353 37.73 0.11 -28.49
N ARG A 354 36.65 0.82 -28.77
CA ARG A 354 36.44 1.54 -30.04
C ARG A 354 37.40 2.73 -30.11
N LYS A 355 37.97 2.99 -31.30
CA LYS A 355 39.06 3.99 -31.48
C LYS A 355 38.71 5.41 -30.98
N ASN A 356 37.47 5.84 -31.16
CA ASN A 356 37.00 7.19 -30.81
C ASN A 356 36.31 7.25 -29.44
N TYR A 357 36.43 6.19 -28.63
CA TYR A 357 35.76 6.12 -27.34
C TYR A 357 36.74 6.54 -26.23
N LYS A 358 36.32 7.48 -25.39
CA LYS A 358 37.15 8.04 -24.31
C LYS A 358 36.49 7.83 -22.95
N PRO A 359 37.27 7.58 -21.87
CA PRO A 359 36.73 7.37 -20.53
C PRO A 359 36.16 8.65 -19.93
N GLY A 360 35.16 8.54 -19.07
CA GLY A 360 34.57 9.68 -18.34
C GLY A 360 33.07 9.89 -18.58
N GLY A 361 32.34 8.86 -18.97
CA GLY A 361 30.88 8.92 -19.16
C GLY A 361 30.43 8.34 -20.49
N LEU A 362 29.18 7.88 -20.53
CA LEU A 362 28.50 7.44 -21.75
C LEU A 362 28.06 8.65 -22.59
N HIS A 363 27.80 8.44 -23.88
CA HIS A 363 27.01 9.39 -24.66
C HIS A 363 25.56 9.35 -24.15
N TYR A 364 24.85 10.49 -24.17
CA TYR A 364 23.40 10.51 -23.99
C TYR A 364 22.70 11.28 -25.12
N ALA A 365 21.51 10.82 -25.47
CA ALA A 365 20.55 11.48 -26.34
C ALA A 365 19.23 11.66 -25.58
N TYR A 366 18.70 12.87 -25.56
CA TYR A 366 17.47 13.27 -24.87
C TYR A 366 16.36 13.55 -25.89
N TYR A 367 15.17 13.07 -25.58
CA TYR A 367 13.97 13.10 -26.41
C TYR A 367 12.79 13.64 -25.60
N GLU A 368 11.81 14.23 -26.28
CA GLU A 368 10.58 14.71 -25.66
C GLU A 368 9.38 14.00 -26.29
N GLY A 369 8.46 13.54 -25.47
CA GLY A 369 7.28 12.81 -25.92
C GLY A 369 6.51 12.16 -24.78
N GLN A 370 5.26 11.79 -25.06
CA GLN A 370 4.39 11.13 -24.09
C GLN A 370 4.31 9.65 -24.46
N TRP A 371 4.78 8.79 -23.57
CA TRP A 371 4.84 7.36 -23.80
C TRP A 371 4.36 6.59 -22.57
N ASP A 372 3.73 5.44 -22.82
CA ASP A 372 3.38 4.47 -21.77
C ASP A 372 4.36 3.28 -21.76
N LYS A 373 5.27 3.23 -22.75
CA LYS A 373 6.33 2.24 -22.97
C LYS A 373 7.48 2.87 -23.76
N LEU A 374 8.68 2.31 -23.68
CA LEU A 374 9.84 2.79 -24.41
C LEU A 374 9.54 2.91 -25.92
N PRO A 375 9.72 4.09 -26.53
CA PRO A 375 9.56 4.25 -27.96
C PRO A 375 10.73 3.60 -28.72
N ASP A 376 10.55 3.38 -30.03
CA ASP A 376 11.68 3.12 -30.90
C ASP A 376 12.48 4.42 -31.12
N PHE A 377 13.45 4.66 -30.24
CA PHE A 377 14.32 5.84 -30.29
C PHE A 377 15.09 6.00 -31.61
N LYS A 378 15.23 4.93 -32.41
CA LYS A 378 15.89 5.03 -33.73
C LYS A 378 15.05 5.80 -34.75
N THR A 379 13.73 5.87 -34.52
CA THR A 379 12.79 6.62 -35.37
C THR A 379 12.66 8.08 -34.95
N LEU A 380 13.21 8.44 -33.79
CA LEU A 380 13.09 9.77 -33.19
C LEU A 380 14.35 10.59 -33.42
N LYS A 381 14.17 11.90 -33.55
CA LYS A 381 15.27 12.86 -33.55
C LYS A 381 15.52 13.37 -32.12
N PRO A 382 16.76 13.29 -31.60
CA PRO A 382 17.05 13.83 -30.28
C PRO A 382 16.97 15.35 -30.26
N VAL A 383 16.47 15.88 -29.15
CA VAL A 383 16.39 17.32 -28.86
C VAL A 383 17.72 17.83 -28.35
N LYS A 384 18.45 17.00 -27.60
CA LYS A 384 19.76 17.33 -27.04
C LYS A 384 20.61 16.07 -26.95
N GLU A 385 21.91 16.22 -27.16
CA GLU A 385 22.91 15.17 -26.97
C GLU A 385 24.06 15.68 -26.11
N GLY A 386 24.82 14.77 -25.52
CA GLY A 386 26.01 15.11 -24.74
C GLY A 386 26.69 13.91 -24.09
N VAL A 387 27.46 14.17 -23.04
CA VAL A 387 28.13 13.13 -22.23
C VAL A 387 27.49 13.06 -20.86
N ALA A 388 27.12 11.86 -20.43
CA ALA A 388 26.61 11.57 -19.10
C ALA A 388 27.79 11.38 -18.12
N ASP A 389 28.47 12.47 -17.80
CA ASP A 389 29.60 12.52 -16.86
C ASP A 389 29.15 12.80 -15.41
N SER A 390 30.09 13.11 -14.51
CA SER A 390 29.79 13.41 -13.10
C SER A 390 28.86 14.60 -12.86
N THR A 391 28.62 15.45 -13.87
CA THR A 391 27.73 16.59 -13.78
C THR A 391 26.30 16.28 -14.24
N PHE A 392 26.13 15.17 -14.97
CA PHE A 392 24.86 14.74 -15.52
C PHE A 392 23.88 14.33 -14.41
N SER A 393 22.62 14.71 -14.59
CA SER A 393 21.53 14.28 -13.74
C SER A 393 20.23 14.39 -14.53
N ILE A 394 19.39 13.34 -14.47
CA ILE A 394 18.06 13.36 -15.08
C ILE A 394 17.19 14.49 -14.51
N ASN A 395 17.47 14.93 -13.27
CA ASN A 395 16.76 16.02 -12.62
C ASN A 395 17.07 17.40 -13.21
N LYS A 396 18.12 17.51 -14.02
CA LYS A 396 18.56 18.76 -14.68
C LYS A 396 18.18 18.80 -16.16
N LEU A 397 17.35 17.87 -16.63
CA LEU A 397 16.88 17.85 -18.01
C LEU A 397 15.83 18.93 -18.27
N PRO A 398 15.65 19.35 -19.55
CA PRO A 398 14.73 20.43 -19.90
C PRO A 398 13.30 20.21 -19.41
N ARG A 399 12.77 18.98 -19.56
CA ARG A 399 11.50 18.58 -18.97
C ARG A 399 11.70 17.70 -17.76
N GLN A 400 10.73 17.78 -16.86
CA GLN A 400 10.64 16.96 -15.65
C GLN A 400 9.79 15.70 -15.85
N ASN A 401 8.96 15.71 -16.89
CA ASN A 401 7.95 14.72 -17.26
C ASN A 401 7.87 14.66 -18.80
N ASN A 402 7.35 13.57 -19.35
CA ASN A 402 7.18 13.35 -20.78
C ASN A 402 8.50 13.52 -21.57
N PHE A 403 9.52 12.77 -21.15
CA PHE A 403 10.83 12.74 -21.80
C PHE A 403 11.40 11.33 -21.87
N GLY A 404 12.39 11.15 -22.75
CA GLY A 404 13.13 9.90 -22.92
C GLY A 404 14.62 10.15 -23.00
N ILE A 405 15.41 9.17 -22.60
CA ILE A 405 16.87 9.21 -22.65
C ILE A 405 17.39 7.89 -23.18
N VAL A 406 18.37 7.98 -24.07
CA VAL A 406 19.26 6.89 -24.42
C VAL A 406 20.64 7.24 -23.91
N MET A 407 21.26 6.37 -23.10
CA MET A 407 22.67 6.45 -22.76
C MET A 407 23.41 5.27 -23.37
N ASP A 408 24.45 5.50 -24.17
CA ASP A 408 25.17 4.44 -24.86
C ASP A 408 26.69 4.65 -24.92
N GLY A 409 27.42 3.54 -24.99
CA GLY A 409 28.88 3.56 -24.95
C GLY A 409 29.50 2.18 -24.80
N GLN A 410 30.67 2.12 -24.16
CA GLN A 410 31.29 0.89 -23.68
C GLN A 410 31.56 0.96 -22.18
N PHE A 411 31.36 -0.15 -21.49
CA PHE A 411 31.71 -0.37 -20.10
C PHE A 411 32.99 -1.20 -20.01
N GLU A 412 33.95 -0.79 -19.17
CA GLU A 412 35.19 -1.53 -18.92
C GLU A 412 35.07 -2.43 -17.69
N VAL A 413 35.28 -3.73 -17.92
CA VAL A 413 35.40 -4.76 -16.89
C VAL A 413 36.87 -4.98 -16.56
N LYS A 414 37.26 -4.75 -15.29
CA LYS A 414 38.66 -4.81 -14.84
C LYS A 414 39.17 -6.23 -14.55
N GLN A 415 38.29 -7.18 -14.28
CA GLN A 415 38.66 -8.56 -13.95
C GLN A 415 37.59 -9.56 -14.38
N ASP A 416 38.01 -10.81 -14.57
CA ASP A 416 37.09 -11.91 -14.83
C ASP A 416 36.24 -12.21 -13.58
N GLY A 417 34.94 -12.45 -13.76
CA GLY A 417 34.09 -12.93 -12.68
C GLY A 417 32.61 -12.67 -12.89
N TYR A 418 31.82 -12.96 -11.86
CA TYR A 418 30.42 -12.58 -11.84
C TYR A 418 30.28 -11.10 -11.54
N TYR A 419 29.46 -10.43 -12.34
CA TYR A 419 28.96 -9.10 -12.10
C TYR A 419 27.45 -9.20 -11.92
N ILE A 420 26.91 -8.49 -10.93
CA ILE A 420 25.46 -8.34 -10.76
C ILE A 420 25.14 -6.90 -11.14
N PHE A 421 24.30 -6.70 -12.15
CA PHE A 421 23.75 -5.39 -12.49
C PHE A 421 22.40 -5.22 -11.80
N GLY A 422 22.15 -4.05 -11.24
CA GLY A 422 20.87 -3.65 -10.64
C GLY A 422 20.30 -2.46 -11.37
N LEU A 423 18.98 -2.44 -11.55
CA LEU A 423 18.23 -1.36 -12.15
C LEU A 423 16.99 -1.07 -11.30
N GLY A 424 16.82 0.19 -10.92
CA GLY A 424 15.56 0.74 -10.45
C GLY A 424 15.20 1.97 -11.28
N SER A 425 13.94 2.11 -11.69
CA SER A 425 13.47 3.27 -12.43
C SER A 425 12.02 3.59 -12.09
N ASP A 426 11.67 4.88 -12.14
CA ASP A 426 10.28 5.33 -12.20
C ASP A 426 9.88 5.39 -13.67
N ASP A 427 8.78 4.74 -14.04
CA ASP A 427 8.44 4.40 -15.43
C ASP A 427 9.55 3.59 -16.16
N GLY A 428 9.49 3.52 -17.48
CA GLY A 428 10.13 2.46 -18.25
C GLY A 428 11.64 2.60 -18.40
N CYS A 429 12.38 1.50 -18.16
CA CYS A 429 13.81 1.42 -18.41
C CYS A 429 14.27 0.05 -18.94
N LYS A 430 15.25 0.05 -19.85
CA LYS A 430 15.83 -1.17 -20.41
C LYS A 430 17.33 -1.05 -20.59
N VAL A 431 18.07 -2.08 -20.16
CA VAL A 431 19.53 -2.11 -20.23
C VAL A 431 20.00 -3.26 -21.11
N TYR A 432 20.94 -2.94 -22.00
CA TYR A 432 21.55 -3.87 -22.93
C TYR A 432 23.06 -3.96 -22.69
N LEU A 433 23.59 -5.18 -22.72
CA LEU A 433 25.02 -5.46 -22.68
C LEU A 433 25.37 -6.36 -23.87
N ASN A 434 26.35 -5.95 -24.70
CA ASN A 434 26.63 -6.59 -25.99
C ASN A 434 25.36 -6.75 -26.86
N ASP A 435 24.56 -5.68 -26.96
CA ASP A 435 23.30 -5.62 -27.72
C ASP A 435 22.21 -6.62 -27.28
N LYS A 436 22.40 -7.30 -26.14
CA LYS A 436 21.41 -8.21 -25.55
C LYS A 436 20.77 -7.54 -24.34
N PRO A 437 19.43 -7.54 -24.22
CA PRO A 437 18.77 -7.02 -23.04
C PRO A 437 19.15 -7.90 -21.82
N ILE A 438 19.60 -7.24 -20.76
CA ILE A 438 19.90 -7.89 -19.47
C ILE A 438 18.93 -7.45 -18.38
N LEU A 439 18.39 -6.23 -18.45
CA LEU A 439 17.37 -5.74 -17.52
C LEU A 439 16.26 -5.08 -18.32
N ASP A 440 15.02 -5.37 -17.95
CA ASP A 440 13.81 -4.88 -18.61
C ASP A 440 12.78 -4.55 -17.53
N LEU A 441 12.55 -3.25 -17.38
CA LEU A 441 11.53 -2.60 -16.57
C LEU A 441 10.75 -1.66 -17.48
N ASP A 442 10.32 -2.08 -18.67
CA ASP A 442 9.52 -1.23 -19.56
C ASP A 442 8.04 -1.15 -19.12
N GLY A 443 7.41 0.00 -19.34
CA GLY A 443 6.04 0.32 -18.94
C GLY A 443 5.95 1.42 -17.89
N LEU A 444 4.72 1.72 -17.47
CA LEU A 444 4.45 2.62 -16.34
C LEU A 444 4.48 1.83 -15.04
N HIS A 445 5.27 2.28 -14.07
CA HIS A 445 5.38 1.74 -12.72
C HIS A 445 6.10 2.72 -11.80
N ASP A 446 5.98 2.52 -10.49
CA ASP A 446 6.63 3.36 -9.48
C ASP A 446 8.15 3.07 -9.35
N GLY A 447 8.88 4.04 -8.81
CA GLY A 447 10.32 3.90 -8.56
C GLY A 447 10.74 2.85 -7.53
N ASP A 448 9.82 2.05 -6.96
CA ASP A 448 10.10 1.07 -5.92
C ASP A 448 10.42 -0.33 -6.48
N ILE A 449 10.18 -0.56 -7.78
CA ILE A 449 10.49 -1.84 -8.43
C ILE A 449 11.96 -1.90 -8.84
N GLU A 450 12.64 -2.97 -8.42
CA GLU A 450 14.02 -3.22 -8.80
C GLU A 450 14.20 -4.57 -9.52
N ARG A 451 15.12 -4.59 -10.50
CA ARG A 451 15.55 -5.81 -11.19
C ARG A 451 17.05 -5.96 -11.08
N SER A 452 17.51 -7.20 -11.03
CA SER A 452 18.93 -7.49 -11.03
C SER A 452 19.30 -8.68 -11.91
N TYR A 453 20.45 -8.59 -12.57
CA TYR A 453 20.94 -9.58 -13.53
C TYR A 453 22.37 -9.98 -13.21
N ILE A 454 22.60 -11.25 -12.92
CA ILE A 454 23.96 -11.79 -12.77
C ILE A 454 24.52 -12.27 -14.10
N VAL A 455 25.79 -11.98 -14.37
CA VAL A 455 26.45 -12.39 -15.60
C VAL A 455 27.95 -12.60 -15.40
N PRO A 456 28.55 -13.70 -15.91
CA PRO A 456 29.99 -13.89 -15.91
C PRO A 456 30.62 -13.10 -17.07
N LEU A 457 31.55 -12.19 -16.75
CA LEU A 457 32.25 -11.35 -17.73
C LEU A 457 33.75 -11.64 -17.73
N LYS A 458 34.36 -11.63 -18.92
CA LYS A 458 35.82 -11.51 -19.07
C LYS A 458 36.28 -10.07 -18.90
N LYS A 459 37.51 -9.85 -18.45
CA LYS A 459 38.17 -8.55 -18.49
C LYS A 459 38.16 -7.99 -19.92
N GLY A 460 37.80 -6.72 -20.07
CA GLY A 460 37.75 -6.01 -21.35
C GLY A 460 36.55 -5.07 -21.47
N PHE A 461 36.15 -4.74 -22.70
CA PHE A 461 35.13 -3.72 -22.96
C PHE A 461 33.82 -4.33 -23.47
N TYR A 462 32.69 -3.76 -23.09
CA TYR A 462 31.36 -4.26 -23.47
C TYR A 462 30.50 -3.09 -23.93
N PRO A 463 29.92 -3.12 -25.15
CA PRO A 463 28.82 -2.21 -25.50
C PRO A 463 27.75 -2.22 -24.42
N LEU A 464 27.42 -1.02 -23.94
CA LEU A 464 26.40 -0.78 -22.91
C LEU A 464 25.42 0.24 -23.48
N ARG A 465 24.12 -0.04 -23.34
CA ARG A 465 23.04 0.87 -23.72
C ARG A 465 21.96 0.84 -22.64
N ILE A 466 21.46 2.01 -22.27
CA ILE A 466 20.39 2.21 -21.31
C ILE A 466 19.34 3.08 -22.00
N GLU A 467 18.10 2.62 -22.02
CA GLU A 467 16.95 3.34 -22.57
C GLU A 467 15.98 3.61 -21.43
N TYR A 468 15.48 4.83 -21.31
CA TYR A 468 14.63 5.27 -20.22
C TYR A 468 13.56 6.25 -20.71
N PHE A 469 12.35 6.21 -20.14
CA PHE A 469 11.37 7.28 -20.29
C PHE A 469 10.73 7.63 -18.94
N GLN A 470 10.30 8.89 -18.81
CA GLN A 470 9.47 9.38 -17.72
C GLN A 470 8.19 9.97 -18.30
N LYS A 471 7.03 9.55 -17.80
CA LYS A 471 5.74 10.14 -18.16
C LYS A 471 5.35 11.23 -17.16
N GLU A 472 4.96 10.86 -15.95
CA GLU A 472 4.42 11.76 -14.92
C GLU A 472 4.86 11.32 -13.51
N GLY A 473 4.73 12.19 -12.51
CA GLY A 473 5.00 11.84 -11.12
C GLY A 473 6.43 12.08 -10.65
N GLY A 474 6.99 11.08 -9.95
CA GLY A 474 8.38 11.07 -9.49
C GLY A 474 9.35 10.99 -10.67
N ARG A 475 10.62 10.73 -10.42
CA ARG A 475 11.53 10.23 -11.46
C ARG A 475 12.76 9.62 -10.80
N LYS A 476 13.11 8.42 -11.23
CA LYS A 476 14.24 7.65 -10.72
C LYS A 476 14.89 6.91 -11.88
N LEU A 477 16.22 6.91 -11.90
CA LEU A 477 16.99 6.05 -12.78
C LEU A 477 18.30 5.70 -12.07
N ASP A 478 18.29 4.54 -11.42
CA ASP A 478 19.44 4.01 -10.70
C ASP A 478 19.95 2.77 -11.44
N PHE A 479 21.15 2.89 -12.02
CA PHE A 479 21.86 1.77 -12.62
C PHE A 479 23.15 1.50 -11.86
N VAL A 480 23.19 0.36 -11.19
CA VAL A 480 24.24 -0.02 -10.25
C VAL A 480 24.82 -1.38 -10.60
N TYR A 481 25.95 -1.71 -9.99
CA TYR A 481 26.56 -3.02 -10.12
C TYR A 481 27.23 -3.49 -8.83
N VAL A 482 27.46 -4.80 -8.76
CA VAL A 482 28.31 -5.46 -7.78
C VAL A 482 29.42 -6.18 -8.54
N THR A 483 30.67 -5.84 -8.22
CA THR A 483 31.86 -6.48 -8.80
C THR A 483 32.17 -7.81 -8.12
N PRO A 484 32.98 -8.70 -8.72
CA PRO A 484 33.28 -10.01 -8.13
C PRO A 484 33.80 -9.92 -6.68
N ASP A 485 34.68 -8.95 -6.38
CA ASP A 485 35.27 -8.77 -5.05
C ASP A 485 34.27 -8.23 -4.00
N ASN A 486 33.14 -7.71 -4.47
CA ASN A 486 32.12 -7.06 -3.65
C ASN A 486 30.86 -7.92 -3.47
N ILE A 487 30.73 -9.06 -4.15
CA ILE A 487 29.59 -9.98 -4.03
C ILE A 487 29.44 -10.47 -2.58
N ALA A 488 30.52 -10.98 -1.97
CA ALA A 488 30.47 -11.47 -0.59
C ALA A 488 30.12 -10.37 0.43
N LYS A 489 30.45 -9.12 0.11
CA LYS A 489 30.17 -7.94 0.94
C LYS A 489 28.82 -7.29 0.63
N LYS A 490 28.12 -7.76 -0.42
CA LYS A 490 26.90 -7.14 -0.97
C LYS A 490 27.08 -5.63 -1.23
N LYS A 491 28.29 -5.21 -1.60
CA LYS A 491 28.59 -3.79 -1.80
C LYS A 491 28.13 -3.35 -3.18
N ILE A 492 27.00 -2.67 -3.21
CA ILE A 492 26.40 -2.05 -4.40
C ILE A 492 27.09 -0.71 -4.65
N SER A 493 27.37 -0.38 -5.90
CA SER A 493 27.94 0.92 -6.28
C SER A 493 27.43 1.34 -7.66
N PRO A 494 27.37 2.64 -7.97
CA PRO A 494 27.22 3.07 -9.35
C PRO A 494 28.46 2.66 -10.16
N ILE A 495 28.31 2.49 -11.47
CA ILE A 495 29.46 2.26 -12.35
C ILE A 495 30.30 3.54 -12.39
N PRO A 496 31.58 3.53 -11.99
CA PRO A 496 32.42 4.72 -12.02
C PRO A 496 32.53 5.30 -13.43
N TYR A 497 32.44 6.63 -13.58
CA TYR A 497 32.55 7.31 -14.88
C TYR A 497 33.86 6.99 -15.62
N ALA A 498 34.95 6.74 -14.90
CA ALA A 498 36.23 6.31 -15.47
C ALA A 498 36.16 4.95 -16.19
N LEU A 499 35.16 4.11 -15.89
CA LEU A 499 34.90 2.83 -16.54
C LEU A 499 33.84 2.94 -17.65
N GLN A 500 33.28 4.14 -17.87
CA GLN A 500 32.30 4.41 -18.90
C GLN A 500 32.96 5.16 -20.05
N TYR A 501 32.80 4.64 -21.26
CA TYR A 501 33.44 5.15 -22.45
C TYR A 501 32.38 5.54 -23.49
N GLY A 502 32.36 6.81 -23.88
CA GLY A 502 31.47 7.34 -24.92
C GLY A 502 32.24 7.80 -26.16
N PRO A 503 31.59 7.87 -27.34
CA PRO A 503 32.16 8.49 -28.53
C PRO A 503 32.50 9.96 -28.27
N ARG A 504 33.71 10.39 -28.66
CA ARG A 504 34.17 11.78 -28.60
C ARG A 504 35.05 12.14 -29.79
#